data_AF-A0AAE0LA94-F1
#
_entry.id   AF-A0AAE0LA94-F1
#
_cell.length_a   1.000
_cell.length_b   1.000
_cell.length_c   1.000
_cell.angle_alpha   90.00
_cell.angle_beta   90.00
_cell.angle_gamma   90.00
#
_symmetry.space_group_name_H-M   'P 1'
#
loop_
_entity.id
_entity.type
_entity.pdbx_description
1 polymer ?
#
loop_
_entity_poly.entity_id
_entity_poly.type
_entity_poly.pdbx_seq_one_letter_code
_entity_poly.pdbx_strand_id
1 'polypeptide(L)' 'MSHGLELFRHIVRSARLLPQRDMREYYLRIAREKIVAHRDEEDPDRISMIIERSYADVQWILRKYKVAPEQASD' A
#
# COMPACT_ATOMS: atom_id res chain seq x y z
N MET A 1 -7.40 7.58 16.66
CA MET A 1 -7.52 6.65 15.50
C MET A 1 -6.24 5.83 15.46
N SER A 2 -6.28 4.53 15.12
CA SER A 2 -5.05 3.74 15.05
C SER A 2 -4.24 4.09 13.80
N HIS A 3 -2.92 4.20 13.91
CA HIS A 3 -2.03 4.54 12.79
C HIS A 3 -2.19 3.56 11.61
N GLY A 4 -2.42 2.27 11.89
CA GLY A 4 -2.69 1.27 10.86
C GLY A 4 -3.94 1.56 10.03
N LEU A 5 -5.01 2.12 10.63
CA LEU A 5 -6.24 2.44 9.90
C LEU A 5 -6.05 3.65 8.98
N GLU A 6 -5.31 4.66 9.43
CA GLU A 6 -4.97 5.83 8.62
C GLU A 6 -4.12 5.42 7.41
N LEU A 7 -3.10 4.59 7.64
CA LEU A 7 -2.28 4.01 6.59
C LEU A 7 -3.12 3.18 5.60
N PHE A 8 -4.02 2.32 6.09
CA PHE A 8 -4.87 1.52 5.20
C PHE A 8 -5.76 2.38 4.30
N ARG A 9 -6.36 3.45 4.84
CA ARG A 9 -7.16 4.39 4.05
C ARG A 9 -6.32 5.09 2.98
N HIS A 10 -5.08 5.47 3.31
CA HIS A 10 -4.16 6.02 2.31
C HIS A 10 -3.90 5.00 1.19
N ILE A 11 -3.56 3.76 1.54
CA ILE A 11 -3.30 2.70 0.56
C ILE A 11 -4.52 2.46 -0.34
N VAL A 12 -5.74 2.44 0.22
CA VAL A 12 -6.97 2.26 -0.57
C VAL A 12 -7.16 3.38 -1.59
N ARG A 13 -6.90 4.64 -1.21
CA ARG A 13 -6.98 5.76 -2.15
C ARG A 13 -5.92 5.66 -3.24
N SER A 14 -4.69 5.31 -2.86
CA SER A 14 -3.57 5.14 -3.78
C SER A 14 -3.80 4.00 -4.76
N ALA A 15 -4.32 2.85 -4.30
CA ALA A 15 -4.62 1.70 -5.16
C ALA A 15 -5.60 2.06 -6.29
N ARG A 16 -6.54 3.00 -6.08
CA ARG A 16 -7.45 3.47 -7.15
C ARG A 16 -6.72 4.11 -8.35
N LEU A 17 -5.48 4.54 -8.17
CA LEU A 17 -4.64 5.10 -9.24
C LEU A 17 -3.95 4.04 -10.10
N LEU A 18 -4.02 2.76 -9.72
CA LEU A 18 -3.46 1.68 -10.51
C LEU A 18 -4.41 1.32 -11.66
N PRO A 19 -3.87 1.03 -12.86
CA PRO A 19 -4.69 0.87 -14.06
C PRO A 19 -5.55 -0.40 -14.03
N GLN A 20 -4.96 -1.54 -13.65
CA GLN A 20 -5.61 -2.85 -13.76
C GLN A 20 -6.28 -3.25 -12.43
N ARG A 21 -7.45 -3.92 -12.53
CA ARG A 21 -8.29 -4.27 -11.37
C ARG A 21 -7.66 -5.31 -10.47
N ASP A 22 -7.12 -6.36 -11.06
CA ASP A 22 -6.37 -7.43 -10.39
C ASP A 22 -5.18 -6.88 -9.60
N MET A 23 -4.44 -5.90 -10.14
CA MET A 23 -3.35 -5.21 -9.43
C MET A 23 -3.89 -4.49 -8.18
N ARG A 24 -5.02 -3.79 -8.30
CA ARG A 24 -5.66 -3.11 -7.15
C ARG A 24 -6.01 -4.11 -6.07
N GLU A 25 -6.69 -5.20 -6.43
CA GLU A 25 -7.11 -6.23 -5.49
C GLU A 25 -5.92 -6.93 -4.83
N TYR A 26 -4.88 -7.24 -5.60
CA TYR A 26 -3.62 -7.81 -5.09
C TYR A 26 -2.98 -6.91 -4.02
N TYR A 27 -2.73 -5.64 -4.34
CA TYR A 27 -2.06 -4.73 -3.41
C TYR A 27 -2.90 -4.41 -2.17
N LEU A 28 -4.22 -4.33 -2.31
CA LEU A 28 -5.12 -4.17 -1.16
C LEU A 28 -5.06 -5.38 -0.22
N ARG A 29 -5.01 -6.60 -0.75
CA ARG A 29 -4.86 -7.82 0.04
C ARG A 29 -3.52 -7.84 0.78
N ILE A 30 -2.42 -7.58 0.08
CA ILE A 30 -1.07 -7.53 0.68
C ILE A 30 -1.01 -6.47 1.79
N ALA A 31 -1.56 -5.27 1.55
CA ALA A 31 -1.59 -4.22 2.56
C ALA A 31 -2.37 -4.63 3.82
N ARG A 32 -3.52 -5.29 3.64
CA ARG A 32 -4.31 -5.81 4.77
C ARG A 32 -3.53 -6.86 5.56
N GLU A 33 -2.88 -7.81 4.88
CA GLU A 33 -2.05 -8.84 5.52
C GLU A 33 -0.92 -8.23 6.34
N LYS A 34 -0.21 -7.24 5.78
CA LYS A 34 0.88 -6.55 6.48
C LYS A 34 0.42 -5.78 7.70
N ILE A 35 -0.70 -5.04 7.60
CA ILE A 35 -1.24 -4.32 8.75
C ILE A 35 -1.68 -5.27 9.86
N VAL A 36 -2.30 -6.40 9.51
CA VAL A 36 -2.67 -7.43 10.50
C VAL A 36 -1.43 -8.07 11.12
N ALA A 37 -0.35 -8.28 10.38
CA ALA A 37 0.89 -8.85 10.91
C ALA A 37 1.59 -7.96 11.96
N HIS A 38 1.29 -6.65 11.99
CA HIS A 38 1.86 -5.67 12.92
C HIS A 38 0.82 -5.11 13.90
N ARG A 39 -0.31 -5.80 14.09
CA ARG A 39 -1.41 -5.32 14.93
C ARG A 39 -1.06 -5.17 16.41
N ASP A 40 -0.11 -5.97 16.89
CA ASP A 40 0.32 -6.04 18.29
C ASP A 40 1.72 -5.44 18.46
N GLU A 41 2.22 -4.69 17.45
CA GLU A 41 3.42 -3.89 17.58
C GLU A 41 3.10 -2.66 18.44
N GLU A 42 3.83 -2.49 19.55
CA GLU A 42 3.65 -1.40 20.51
C GLU A 42 4.85 -0.44 20.56
N ASP A 43 5.99 -0.83 19.97
CA ASP A 43 7.18 0.01 19.92
C ASP A 43 6.97 1.18 18.94
N PRO A 44 6.96 2.44 19.43
CA PRO A 44 6.66 3.61 18.61
C PRO A 44 7.67 3.83 17.47
N ASP A 45 8.94 3.46 17.67
CA ASP A 45 9.97 3.62 16.64
C ASP A 45 9.75 2.61 15.51
N ARG A 46 9.41 1.36 15.89
CA ARG A 46 9.08 0.32 14.90
C ARG A 46 7.81 0.63 14.14
N ILE A 47 6.76 1.10 14.82
CA ILE A 47 5.51 1.54 14.18
C ILE A 47 5.81 2.64 13.15
N SER A 48 6.59 3.65 13.55
CA SER A 48 6.95 4.77 12.67
C SER A 48 7.72 4.28 11.43
N MET A 49 8.73 3.43 11.62
CA MET A 49 9.49 2.83 10.52
C MET A 49 8.62 2.02 9.55
N ILE A 50 7.68 1.21 10.07
CA ILE A 50 6.75 0.42 9.25
C ILE A 50 5.86 1.34 8.40
N ILE A 51 5.36 2.42 9.01
CA ILE A 51 4.49 3.40 8.33
C ILE A 51 5.26 4.12 7.23
N GLU A 52 6.44 4.67 7.54
CA GLU A 52 7.30 5.36 6.57
C GLU A 52 7.65 4.46 5.39
N ARG A 53 8.04 3.21 5.69
CA ARG A 53 8.35 2.22 4.65
C ARG A 53 7.13 1.93 3.78
N SER A 54 5.95 1.79 4.38
CA SER A 54 4.70 1.54 3.65
C SER A 54 4.35 2.69 2.70
N TYR A 55 4.56 3.95 3.12
CA TYR A 55 4.40 5.10 2.23
C TYR A 55 5.40 5.07 1.07
N ALA A 56 6.67 4.75 1.34
CA ALA A 56 7.69 4.64 0.31
C ALA A 56 7.35 3.54 -0.73
N ASP A 57 6.87 2.39 -0.26
CA ASP A 57 6.47 1.27 -1.12
C ASP A 57 5.27 1.64 -2.01
N VAL A 58 4.23 2.29 -1.45
CA VAL A 58 3.08 2.78 -2.22
C VAL A 58 3.53 3.75 -3.32
N GLN A 59 4.39 4.71 -2.98
CA GLN A 59 4.90 5.69 -3.94
C GLN A 59 5.73 5.02 -5.05
N TRP A 60 6.56 4.03 -4.70
CA TRP A 60 7.33 3.26 -5.66
C TRP A 60 6.43 2.46 -6.62
N ILE A 61 5.41 1.77 -6.09
CA ILE A 61 4.42 1.02 -6.88
C ILE A 61 3.71 1.98 -7.85
N LEU A 62 3.21 3.12 -7.36
CA LEU A 62 2.52 4.09 -8.20
C LEU A 62 3.41 4.61 -9.32
N ARG A 63 4.68 4.94 -9.04
CA ARG A 63 5.64 5.33 -10.09
C ARG A 63 5.87 4.20 -11.08
N LYS A 64 6.10 2.98 -10.61
CA LYS A 64 6.34 1.81 -11.46
C LYS A 64 5.21 1.59 -12.47
N TYR A 65 3.95 1.68 -12.05
CA TYR A 65 2.79 1.43 -12.93
C TYR A 65 2.23 2.68 -13.63
N LYS A 66 2.60 3.90 -13.21
CA LYS A 66 2.32 5.13 -13.97
C LYS A 66 3.35 5.40 -15.07
N VAL A 67 4.60 4.97 -14.88
CA VAL A 67 5.71 5.15 -15.85
C VAL A 67 5.72 4.05 -16.91
N ALA A 68 4.99 2.96 -16.71
CA ALA A 68 4.75 1.95 -17.74
C ALA A 68 3.39 2.19 -18.42
N PRO A 69 3.25 3.15 -19.36
CA PRO A 69 2.14 3.07 -20.29
C PRO A 69 2.33 1.84 -21.18
N GLU A 70 1.23 1.20 -21.56
CA GLU A 70 1.14 0.34 -22.75
C GLU A 70 1.78 -1.06 -22.69
N GLN A 71 1.26 -1.94 -21.85
CA GLN A 71 1.22 -3.39 -22.13
C GLN A 71 -0.10 -3.96 -21.57
N ALA A 72 -1.22 -3.56 -22.17
CA ALA A 72 -2.52 -4.21 -21.97
C ALA A 72 -3.34 -4.04 -23.25
N SER A 73 -2.86 -4.68 -24.31
CA SER A 73 -3.67 -5.11 -25.44
C SER A 73 -3.50 -6.62 -25.54
N ASP A 74 -4.54 -7.34 -25.15
CA ASP A 74 -5.03 -8.57 -25.79
C ASP A 74 -6.45 -8.86 -25.27
#